data_AF-A0A7C1ILC8-F1
#
_entry.id   AF-A0A7C1ILC8-F1
#
_cell.length_a   1.000
_cell.length_b   1.000
_cell.length_c   1.000
_cell.angle_alpha   90.00
_cell.angle_beta   90.00
_cell.angle_gamma   90.00
#
_symmetry.space_group_name_H-M   'P 1'
#
loop_
_entity.id
_entity.type
_entity.pdbx_description
1 polymer ?
#
loop_
_entity_poly.entity_id
_entity_poly.type
_entity_poly.pdbx_seq_one_letter_code
_entity_poly.pdbx_strand_id
1 'polypeptide(L)'
;MSKSKILQSVAIMIAGLILGLIADLFFYHYPPGLNVVLYVIVFLGAGVALIELTNQRITPSNALFLFPAIFFAAMLAIVSANYLTLFNVALMAGSLFFVIRYLTEPEFMGGRLDKTILAAIEFTVIGWLEPISVLADVMKWQHERKLKSEYAERVRSVLRGCLLAFPIIVVFVILLSSADVIFGDLVESMLSWIQVDSFTDFIGQIAFVLIFA
;
A
#
# COMPACT_ATOMS: atom_id res chain seq x y z
N MET A 1 1.91 20.68 -16.27
CA MET A 1 2.15 19.23 -16.18
C MET A 1 1.42 18.55 -17.33
N SER A 2 2.14 17.81 -18.19
CA SER A 2 1.55 17.04 -19.30
C SER A 2 0.54 16.03 -18.75
N LYS A 3 -0.60 15.84 -19.42
CA LYS A 3 -1.68 14.91 -19.02
C LYS A 3 -1.18 13.49 -18.69
N SER A 4 -0.07 13.04 -19.30
CA SER A 4 0.49 11.71 -19.03
C SER A 4 1.09 11.58 -17.61
N LYS A 5 1.68 12.65 -17.06
CA LYS A 5 2.27 12.60 -15.70
C LYS A 5 1.21 12.50 -14.62
N ILE A 6 0.06 13.15 -14.81
CA ILE A 6 -1.06 13.08 -13.86
C ILE A 6 -1.66 11.67 -13.85
N LEU A 7 -1.82 11.05 -15.03
CA LEU A 7 -2.32 9.68 -15.14
C LEU A 7 -1.38 8.67 -14.46
N GLN A 8 -0.06 8.86 -14.60
CA GLN A 8 0.95 8.03 -13.93
C GLN A 8 0.92 8.19 -12.41
N SER A 9 0.85 9.43 -11.89
CA SER A 9 0.75 9.65 -10.44
C SER A 9 -0.53 9.04 -9.85
N VAL A 10 -1.65 9.13 -10.56
CA VAL A 10 -2.92 8.50 -10.13
C VAL A 10 -2.81 6.97 -10.18
N ALA A 11 -2.16 6.40 -11.20
CA ALA A 11 -1.96 4.96 -11.29
C ALA A 11 -1.08 4.43 -10.13
N ILE A 12 -0.01 5.15 -9.77
CA ILE A 12 0.84 4.80 -8.62
C ILE A 12 0.04 4.88 -7.31
N MET A 13 -0.75 5.93 -7.12
CA MET A 13 -1.59 6.10 -5.92
C MET A 13 -2.64 4.99 -5.79
N ILE A 14 -3.29 4.61 -6.89
CA ILE A 14 -4.26 3.51 -6.91
C ILE A 14 -3.57 2.17 -6.65
N ALA A 15 -2.39 1.95 -7.25
CA ALA A 15 -1.61 0.73 -7.03
C ALA A 15 -1.17 0.59 -5.57
N GLY A 16 -0.71 1.67 -4.93
CA GLY A 16 -0.39 1.70 -3.50
C GLY A 16 -1.59 1.36 -2.63
N LEU A 17 -2.74 2.02 -2.86
CA LEU A 17 -3.98 1.72 -2.13
C LEU A 17 -4.44 0.27 -2.29
N ILE A 18 -4.35 -0.29 -3.50
CA ILE A 18 -4.69 -1.71 -3.75
C ILE A 18 -3.71 -2.61 -2.99
N LEU A 19 -2.41 -2.32 -3.00
CA LEU A 19 -1.42 -3.10 -2.25
C LEU A 19 -1.66 -3.02 -0.75
N GLY A 20 -1.98 -1.85 -0.20
CA GLY A 20 -2.34 -1.69 1.21
C GLY A 20 -3.60 -2.49 1.60
N LEU A 21 -4.62 -2.49 0.74
CA LEU A 21 -5.83 -3.31 0.95
C LEU A 21 -5.53 -4.82 0.89
N ILE A 22 -4.64 -5.23 -0.02
CA ILE A 22 -4.20 -6.63 -0.10
C ILE A 22 -3.36 -6.97 1.15
N ALA A 23 -2.53 -6.06 1.65
CA ALA A 23 -1.78 -6.28 2.89
C ALA A 23 -2.73 -6.51 4.07
N ASP A 24 -3.77 -5.69 4.21
CA ASP A 24 -4.78 -5.83 5.26
C ASP A 24 -5.49 -7.19 5.20
N LEU A 25 -5.97 -7.59 4.01
CA LEU A 25 -6.58 -8.91 3.79
C LEU A 25 -5.66 -10.08 4.16
N PHE A 26 -4.36 -9.94 3.93
CA PHE A 26 -3.39 -11.01 4.14
C PHE A 26 -2.80 -11.05 5.56
N PHE A 27 -2.77 -9.93 6.29
CA PHE A 27 -2.04 -9.83 7.56
C PHE A 27 -2.88 -9.42 8.77
N TYR A 28 -4.04 -8.79 8.59
CA TYR A 28 -4.75 -8.17 9.71
C TYR A 28 -5.21 -9.19 10.78
N HIS A 29 -5.44 -10.46 10.41
CA HIS A 29 -5.86 -11.53 11.34
C HIS A 29 -5.14 -12.88 11.14
N TYR A 30 -4.17 -12.97 10.22
CA TYR A 30 -3.54 -14.25 9.86
C TYR A 30 -2.06 -14.28 10.26
N PRO A 31 -1.56 -15.41 10.79
CA PRO A 31 -0.16 -15.53 11.13
C PRO A 31 0.73 -15.41 9.88
N PRO A 32 1.89 -14.75 9.99
CA PRO A 32 2.81 -14.60 8.87
C PRO A 32 3.35 -15.98 8.46
N GLY A 33 3.20 -16.30 7.17
CA GLY A 33 3.59 -17.60 6.59
C GLY A 33 3.42 -17.55 5.08
N LEU A 34 2.55 -18.40 4.53
CA LEU A 34 2.22 -18.39 3.09
C LEU A 34 1.73 -17.02 2.61
N ASN A 35 1.04 -16.28 3.48
CA ASN A 35 0.54 -14.94 3.18
C ASN A 35 1.67 -13.95 2.83
N VAL A 36 2.84 -14.10 3.45
CA VAL A 36 4.03 -13.30 3.12
C VAL A 36 4.51 -13.60 1.71
N VAL A 37 4.53 -14.87 1.31
CA VAL A 37 4.95 -15.30 -0.03
C VAL A 37 4.05 -14.71 -1.09
N LEU A 38 2.74 -14.85 -0.90
CA LEU A 38 1.74 -14.35 -1.83
C LEU A 38 1.79 -12.83 -1.93
N TYR A 39 1.92 -12.14 -0.80
CA TYR A 39 2.06 -10.69 -0.78
C TYR A 39 3.31 -10.21 -1.52
N VAL A 40 4.47 -10.85 -1.32
CA VAL A 40 5.73 -10.50 -2.01
C VAL A 40 5.60 -10.69 -3.52
N ILE A 41 4.92 -11.74 -3.98
CA ILE A 41 4.67 -11.97 -5.42
C ILE A 41 3.79 -10.86 -6.00
N VAL A 42 2.70 -10.51 -5.32
CA VAL A 42 1.79 -9.44 -5.75
C VAL A 42 2.51 -8.08 -5.76
N PHE A 43 3.31 -7.79 -4.73
CA PHE A 43 4.10 -6.57 -4.61
C PHE A 43 5.13 -6.44 -5.73
N LEU A 44 5.89 -7.49 -6.01
CA LEU A 44 6.85 -7.51 -7.12
C LEU A 44 6.15 -7.38 -8.48
N GLY A 45 5.02 -8.06 -8.67
CA GLY A 45 4.21 -7.95 -9.89
C GLY A 45 3.69 -6.53 -10.13
N ALA A 46 3.18 -5.87 -9.08
CA ALA A 46 2.75 -4.49 -9.13
C ALA A 46 3.92 -3.53 -9.44
N GLY A 47 5.09 -3.76 -8.82
CA GLY A 47 6.30 -2.99 -9.11
C GLY A 47 6.75 -3.09 -10.57
N VAL A 48 6.79 -4.31 -11.13
CA VAL A 48 7.11 -4.54 -12.54
C VAL A 48 6.09 -3.87 -13.47
N ALA A 49 4.79 -4.03 -13.18
CA ALA A 49 3.73 -3.39 -13.96
C ALA A 49 3.83 -1.86 -13.96
N LEU A 50 4.18 -1.25 -12.82
CA LEU A 50 4.40 0.19 -12.72
C LEU A 50 5.63 0.66 -13.53
N ILE A 51 6.69 -0.14 -13.57
CA ILE A 51 7.89 0.15 -14.37
C ILE A 51 7.56 0.10 -15.87
N GLU A 52 6.79 -0.90 -16.30
CA GLU A 52 6.31 -1.01 -17.68
C GLU A 52 5.39 0.16 -18.06
N LEU A 53 4.47 0.57 -17.18
CA LEU A 53 3.60 1.74 -17.37
C LEU A 53 4.40 3.06 -17.42
N THR A 54 5.57 3.10 -16.80
CA THR A 54 6.48 4.26 -16.82
C THR A 54 7.46 4.20 -18.00
N ASN A 55 7.35 3.17 -18.85
CA ASN A 55 8.19 2.94 -20.04
C ASN A 55 9.70 2.92 -19.72
N GLN A 56 10.04 2.55 -18.47
CA GLN A 56 11.40 2.38 -18.01
C GLN A 56 11.88 0.97 -18.40
N ARG A 57 13.13 0.85 -18.87
CA ARG A 57 13.66 -0.44 -19.30
C ARG A 57 14.12 -1.24 -18.09
N ILE A 58 13.52 -2.41 -17.90
CA ILE A 58 14.01 -3.40 -16.94
C ILE A 58 15.32 -3.96 -17.48
N THR A 59 16.36 -3.94 -16.64
CA THR A 59 17.64 -4.56 -16.99
C THR A 59 17.59 -6.05 -16.64
N PRO A 60 17.64 -6.97 -17.62
CA PRO A 60 17.44 -8.41 -17.36
C PRO A 60 18.50 -9.01 -16.43
N SER A 61 19.70 -8.43 -16.38
CA SER A 61 20.76 -8.83 -15.44
C SER A 61 20.39 -8.60 -13.98
N ASN A 62 19.55 -7.60 -13.70
CA ASN A 62 19.13 -7.24 -12.34
C ASN A 62 17.79 -7.90 -11.95
N ALA A 63 17.07 -8.49 -12.92
CA ALA A 63 15.92 -9.34 -12.64
C ALA A 63 16.27 -10.60 -11.83
N LEU A 64 17.56 -10.98 -11.79
CA LEU A 64 18.07 -12.05 -10.94
C LEU A 64 17.80 -11.80 -9.45
N PHE A 65 17.65 -10.54 -9.02
CA PHE A 65 17.35 -10.19 -7.62
C PHE A 65 15.90 -10.45 -7.21
N LEU A 66 14.97 -10.70 -8.16
CA LEU A 66 13.63 -11.17 -7.81
C LEU A 66 13.66 -12.59 -7.21
N PHE A 67 14.60 -13.43 -7.66
CA PHE A 67 14.71 -14.81 -7.20
C PHE A 67 15.00 -14.93 -5.70
N PRO A 68 16.03 -14.26 -5.13
CA PRO A 68 16.28 -14.32 -3.69
C PRO A 68 15.14 -13.73 -2.87
N ALA A 69 14.46 -12.67 -3.35
CA ALA A 69 13.31 -12.10 -2.64
C ALA A 69 12.16 -13.11 -2.49
N ILE A 70 11.81 -13.80 -3.58
CA ILE A 70 10.77 -14.84 -3.57
C ILE A 70 11.24 -16.06 -2.77
N PHE A 71 12.52 -16.44 -2.87
CA PHE A 71 13.10 -17.57 -2.13
C PHE A 71 13.08 -17.36 -0.62
N PHE A 72 13.50 -16.20 -0.12
CA PHE A 72 13.48 -15.90 1.31
C PHE A 72 12.07 -15.73 1.84
N ALA A 73 11.15 -15.16 1.03
CA ALA A 73 9.72 -15.16 1.37
C ALA A 73 9.19 -16.60 1.52
N ALA A 74 9.48 -17.50 0.57
CA ALA A 74 9.07 -18.90 0.64
C ALA A 74 9.65 -19.62 1.87
N MET A 75 10.89 -19.31 2.25
CA MET A 75 11.50 -19.85 3.46
C MET A 75 10.80 -19.43 4.76
N LEU A 76 10.14 -18.26 4.79
CA LEU A 76 9.30 -17.87 5.93
C LEU A 76 8.04 -18.73 6.07
N ALA A 77 7.54 -19.31 4.98
CA ALA A 77 6.41 -20.24 5.02
C ALA A 77 6.81 -21.66 5.42
N ILE A 78 8.05 -22.06 5.11
CA ILE A 78 8.53 -23.44 5.30
C ILE A 78 9.19 -23.64 6.67
N VAL A 79 9.85 -22.62 7.23
CA VAL A 79 10.67 -22.75 8.44
C VAL A 79 10.18 -21.84 9.57
N SER A 80 9.72 -22.44 10.67
CA SER A 80 9.15 -21.78 11.85
C SER A 80 10.14 -21.64 13.03
N ALA A 81 11.44 -21.49 12.76
CA ALA A 81 12.45 -21.29 13.80
C ALA A 81 12.73 -19.80 14.04
N ASN A 82 12.47 -19.28 15.26
CA ASN A 82 12.55 -17.85 15.60
C ASN A 82 13.78 -17.10 15.04
N TYR A 83 14.98 -17.66 15.20
CA TYR A 83 16.22 -17.02 14.72
C TYR A 83 16.36 -17.04 13.20
N LEU A 84 15.91 -18.12 12.54
CA LEU A 84 15.89 -18.21 11.08
C LEU A 84 14.81 -17.31 10.48
N THR A 85 13.68 -17.12 11.16
CA THR A 85 12.61 -16.22 10.71
C THR A 85 13.12 -14.78 10.67
N LEU A 86 13.79 -14.31 11.72
CA LEU A 86 14.42 -12.97 11.72
C LEU A 86 15.44 -12.80 10.60
N PHE A 87 16.28 -13.81 10.39
CA PHE A 87 17.29 -13.80 9.33
C PHE A 87 16.66 -13.77 7.93
N ASN A 88 15.65 -14.60 7.68
CA ASN A 88 14.91 -14.66 6.42
C ASN A 88 14.15 -13.35 6.15
N VAL A 89 13.54 -12.74 7.17
CA VAL A 89 12.91 -11.41 7.05
C VAL A 89 13.95 -10.35 6.68
N ALA A 90 15.11 -10.33 7.33
CA ALA A 90 16.17 -9.37 7.03
C ALA A 90 16.70 -9.52 5.60
N LEU A 91 16.92 -10.76 5.14
CA LEU A 91 17.37 -11.04 3.78
C LEU A 91 16.30 -10.77 2.71
N MET A 92 15.02 -11.04 3.02
CA MET A 92 13.89 -10.67 2.18
C MET A 92 13.79 -9.14 2.03
N ALA A 93 13.86 -8.40 3.14
CA ALA A 93 13.83 -6.94 3.11
C ALA A 93 15.03 -6.36 2.34
N GLY A 94 16.23 -6.90 2.58
CA GLY A 94 17.43 -6.50 1.85
C GLY A 94 17.31 -6.74 0.34
N SER A 95 16.85 -7.92 -0.07
CA SER A 95 16.65 -8.24 -1.49
C SER A 95 15.57 -7.40 -2.16
N LEU A 96 14.47 -7.10 -1.47
CA LEU A 96 13.45 -6.16 -1.96
C LEU A 96 14.03 -4.75 -2.18
N PHE A 97 14.85 -4.26 -1.25
CA PHE A 97 15.56 -2.99 -1.42
C PHE A 97 16.45 -2.98 -2.68
N PHE A 98 17.21 -4.06 -2.90
CA PHE A 98 18.01 -4.20 -4.12
C PHE A 98 17.16 -4.21 -5.39
N VAL A 99 16.00 -4.87 -5.38
CA VAL A 99 15.07 -4.86 -6.52
C VAL A 99 14.55 -3.43 -6.77
N ILE A 100 14.04 -2.74 -5.76
CA ILE A 100 13.51 -1.38 -5.93
C ILE A 100 14.57 -0.42 -6.49
N ARG A 101 15.82 -0.54 -6.05
CA ARG A 101 16.88 0.38 -6.45
C ARG A 101 17.49 0.06 -7.82
N TYR A 102 17.79 -1.21 -8.07
CA TYR A 102 18.64 -1.60 -9.20
C TYR A 102 17.87 -2.14 -10.41
N LEU A 103 16.55 -2.34 -10.33
CA LEU A 103 15.80 -2.90 -11.47
C LEU A 103 15.76 -1.96 -12.69
N THR A 104 15.83 -0.65 -12.45
CA THR A 104 15.85 0.41 -13.49
C THR A 104 17.28 0.88 -13.83
N GLU A 105 18.26 0.69 -12.94
CA GLU A 105 19.62 1.17 -13.17
C GLU A 105 20.41 0.19 -14.07
N PRO A 106 21.07 0.66 -15.15
CA PRO A 106 21.81 -0.20 -16.07
C PRO A 106 23.15 -0.70 -15.53
N GLU A 107 23.70 -0.07 -14.48
CA GLU A 107 24.98 -0.46 -13.86
C GLU A 107 24.78 -1.00 -12.45
N PHE A 108 25.27 -2.22 -12.20
CA PHE A 108 25.29 -2.78 -10.86
C PHE A 108 26.28 -2.00 -9.98
N MET A 109 25.78 -1.45 -8.87
CA MET A 109 26.57 -0.75 -7.84
C MET A 109 27.37 0.48 -8.27
N GLY A 110 27.34 0.95 -9.52
CA GLY A 110 28.15 2.10 -9.98
C GLY A 110 29.63 2.07 -9.52
N GLY A 111 30.17 0.87 -9.24
CA GLY A 111 31.49 0.63 -8.65
C GLY A 111 31.70 1.03 -7.17
N ARG A 112 30.66 1.38 -6.40
CA ARG A 112 30.78 2.07 -5.11
C ARG A 112 29.81 1.55 -4.03
N LEU A 113 30.30 0.56 -3.27
CA LEU A 113 29.60 -0.06 -2.12
C LEU A 113 29.24 0.94 -1.01
N ASP A 114 30.04 2.01 -0.87
CA ASP A 114 29.80 3.10 0.08
C ASP A 114 28.46 3.80 -0.17
N LYS A 115 28.09 4.00 -1.44
CA LYS A 115 26.81 4.62 -1.80
C LYS A 115 25.62 3.70 -1.60
N THR A 116 25.78 2.40 -1.81
CA THR A 116 24.71 1.42 -1.62
C THR A 116 24.32 1.27 -0.15
N ILE A 117 25.30 1.23 0.75
CA ILE A 117 25.04 1.14 2.20
C ILE A 117 24.41 2.43 2.70
N LEU A 118 24.92 3.59 2.26
CA LEU A 118 24.34 4.88 2.62
C LEU A 118 22.90 5.01 2.12
N ALA A 119 22.63 4.59 0.88
CA ALA A 119 21.28 4.58 0.30
C ALA A 119 20.34 3.60 1.02
N ALA A 120 20.83 2.44 1.49
CA ALA A 120 20.02 1.51 2.28
C ALA A 120 19.62 2.12 3.62
N ILE A 121 20.56 2.82 4.29
CA ILE A 121 20.30 3.52 5.54
C ILE A 121 19.33 4.70 5.30
N GLU A 122 19.57 5.48 4.26
CA GLU A 122 18.71 6.61 3.88
C GLU A 122 17.29 6.13 3.53
N PHE A 123 17.13 5.06 2.75
CA PHE A 123 15.81 4.51 2.46
C PHE A 123 15.13 3.93 3.70
N THR A 124 15.87 3.26 4.59
CA THR A 124 15.31 2.66 5.81
C THR A 124 14.92 3.71 6.85
N VAL A 125 15.63 4.84 6.93
CA VAL A 125 15.42 5.86 7.98
C VAL A 125 14.64 7.06 7.45
N ILE A 126 15.00 7.56 6.26
CA ILE A 126 14.46 8.78 5.65
C ILE A 126 13.34 8.46 4.65
N GLY A 127 13.38 7.29 4.00
CA GLY A 127 12.37 6.88 3.02
C GLY A 127 10.94 6.82 3.59
N TRP A 128 10.79 6.54 4.89
CA TRP A 128 9.49 6.56 5.58
C TRP A 128 8.97 7.99 5.85
N LEU A 129 9.86 8.99 5.82
CA LEU A 129 9.54 10.40 6.10
C LEU A 129 9.31 11.22 4.81
N GLU A 130 9.80 10.76 3.66
CA GLU A 130 9.59 11.42 2.37
C GLU A 130 8.10 11.61 1.99
N PRO A 131 7.21 10.61 2.19
CA PRO A 131 5.78 10.81 1.90
C PRO A 131 5.18 11.98 2.69
N ILE A 132 5.66 12.20 3.91
CA ILE A 132 5.20 13.29 4.79
C ILE A 132 5.67 14.65 4.26
N SER A 133 6.92 14.76 3.78
CA SER A 133 7.41 16.01 3.19
C SER A 133 6.69 16.32 1.87
N VAL A 134 6.42 15.30 1.04
CA VAL A 134 5.63 15.45 -0.19
C VAL A 134 4.19 15.88 0.13
N LEU A 135 3.55 15.29 1.15
CA LEU A 135 2.23 15.72 1.63
C LEU A 135 2.25 17.17 2.14
N ALA A 136 3.30 17.56 2.87
CA ALA A 136 3.47 18.93 3.35
C ALA A 136 3.64 19.92 2.18
N ASP A 137 4.39 19.53 1.15
CA ASP A 137 4.58 20.34 -0.05
C ASP A 137 3.30 20.42 -0.90
N VAL A 138 2.52 19.33 -0.99
CA VAL A 138 1.19 19.34 -1.61
C VAL A 138 0.22 20.22 -0.82
N MET A 139 0.22 20.14 0.52
CA MET A 139 -0.60 21.00 1.38
C MET A 139 -0.21 22.47 1.25
N LYS A 140 1.09 22.79 1.25
CA LYS A 140 1.59 24.15 1.02
C LYS A 140 1.22 24.65 -0.37
N TRP A 141 1.41 23.82 -1.40
CA TRP A 141 1.02 24.15 -2.77
C TRP A 141 -0.50 24.36 -2.89
N GLN A 142 -1.31 23.56 -2.19
CA GLN A 142 -2.76 23.71 -2.12
C GLN A 142 -3.18 24.96 -1.33
N HIS A 143 -2.40 25.37 -0.32
CA HIS A 143 -2.68 26.56 0.48
C HIS A 143 -2.25 27.87 -0.23
N GLU A 144 -1.10 27.85 -0.89
CA GLU A 144 -0.55 28.95 -1.68
C GLU A 144 -1.31 29.14 -2.99
N ARG A 145 -1.72 28.04 -3.63
CA ARG A 145 -2.72 28.07 -4.68
C ARG A 145 -4.11 28.03 -4.08
N LYS A 146 -4.62 29.19 -3.64
CA LYS A 146 -6.07 29.47 -3.54
C LYS A 146 -6.78 29.24 -4.91
N LEU A 147 -6.84 28.00 -5.39
CA LEU A 147 -7.64 27.56 -6.53
C LEU A 147 -9.01 27.21 -5.94
N LYS A 148 -10.09 27.99 -6.11
CA LYS A 148 -10.77 28.22 -7.41
C LYS A 148 -10.86 26.99 -8.32
N SER A 149 -10.79 25.80 -7.73
CA SER A 149 -11.15 24.56 -8.38
C SER A 149 -12.60 24.29 -8.01
N GLU A 150 -13.51 24.49 -8.96
CA GLU A 150 -14.92 24.05 -8.88
C GLU A 150 -15.02 22.61 -8.38
N TYR A 151 -14.02 21.78 -8.70
CA TYR A 151 -13.86 20.41 -8.22
C TYR A 151 -13.62 20.30 -6.70
N ALA A 152 -12.79 21.15 -6.10
CA ALA A 152 -12.52 21.10 -4.66
C ALA A 152 -13.76 21.52 -3.84
N GLU A 153 -14.50 22.53 -4.32
CA GLU A 153 -15.77 22.92 -3.72
C GLU A 153 -16.87 21.86 -3.93
N ARG A 154 -16.91 21.23 -5.11
CA ARG A 154 -17.83 20.13 -5.40
C ARG A 154 -17.56 18.92 -4.51
N VAL A 155 -16.31 18.49 -4.38
CA VAL A 155 -15.92 17.39 -3.49
C VAL A 155 -16.24 17.73 -2.03
N ARG A 156 -15.96 18.96 -1.59
CA ARG A 156 -16.30 19.42 -0.23
C ARG A 156 -17.81 19.46 0.01
N SER A 157 -18.60 19.85 -0.99
CA SER A 157 -20.06 19.85 -0.94
C SER A 157 -20.62 18.43 -0.86
N VAL A 158 -20.10 17.51 -1.68
CA VAL A 158 -20.48 16.08 -1.65
C VAL A 158 -20.09 15.45 -0.31
N LEU A 159 -18.89 15.71 0.21
CA LEU A 159 -18.46 15.24 1.53
C LEU A 159 -19.38 15.74 2.64
N ARG A 160 -19.77 17.02 2.61
CA ARG A 160 -20.74 17.58 3.56
C ARG A 160 -22.11 16.92 3.43
N GLY A 161 -22.57 16.68 2.20
CA GLY A 161 -23.81 15.96 1.92
C GLY A 161 -23.80 14.54 2.47
N CYS A 162 -22.73 13.77 2.19
CA CYS A 162 -22.52 12.45 2.74
C CYS A 162 -22.49 12.46 4.27
N LEU A 163 -21.77 13.40 4.88
CA LEU A 163 -21.64 13.49 6.34
C LEU A 163 -22.97 13.82 7.02
N LEU A 164 -23.82 14.64 6.38
CA LEU A 164 -25.17 14.92 6.85
C LEU A 164 -26.14 13.75 6.61
N ALA A 165 -25.99 13.01 5.51
CA ALA A 165 -26.84 11.87 5.17
C ALA A 165 -26.49 10.61 6.00
N PHE A 166 -25.22 10.45 6.37
CA PHE A 166 -24.71 9.29 7.09
C PHE A 166 -25.53 8.93 8.34
N PRO A 167 -25.80 9.84 9.31
CA PRO A 167 -26.58 9.49 10.50
C PRO A 167 -28.00 9.03 10.15
N ILE A 168 -28.61 9.62 9.12
CA ILE A 168 -29.96 9.25 8.67
C ILE A 168 -29.93 7.82 8.11
N ILE A 169 -28.97 7.52 7.24
CA ILE A 169 -28.80 6.19 6.65
C ILE A 169 -28.57 5.15 7.75
N VAL A 170 -27.72 5.42 8.74
CA VAL A 170 -27.46 4.50 9.85
C VAL A 170 -28.74 4.16 10.61
N VAL A 171 -29.56 5.16 10.95
CA VAL A 171 -30.85 4.94 11.62
C VAL A 171 -31.77 4.07 10.76
N PHE A 172 -31.86 4.33 9.45
CA PHE A 172 -32.68 3.52 8.54
C PHE A 172 -32.17 2.10 8.38
N VAL A 173 -30.86 1.89 8.28
CA VAL A 173 -30.26 0.55 8.18
C VAL A 173 -30.56 -0.26 9.43
N ILE A 174 -30.42 0.33 10.63
CA ILE A 174 -30.75 -0.33 11.91
C ILE A 174 -32.24 -0.69 11.97
N LEU A 175 -33.12 0.27 11.65
CA LEU A 175 -34.57 0.05 11.71
C LEU A 175 -35.03 -1.01 10.71
N LEU A 176 -34.50 -0.98 9.48
CA LEU A 176 -34.89 -1.90 8.42
C LEU A 176 -34.32 -3.30 8.65
N SER A 177 -33.08 -3.40 9.16
CA SER A 177 -32.46 -4.66 9.57
C SER A 177 -33.22 -5.32 10.72
N SER A 178 -33.77 -4.52 11.65
CA SER A 178 -34.59 -5.04 12.74
C SER A 178 -36.02 -5.41 12.32
N ALA A 179 -36.53 -4.87 11.21
CA ALA A 179 -37.92 -5.03 10.79
C ALA A 179 -38.13 -6.22 9.84
N ASP A 180 -37.12 -6.57 9.04
CA ASP A 180 -37.19 -7.67 8.08
C ASP A 180 -35.94 -8.55 8.17
N VAL A 181 -36.15 -9.85 8.37
CA VAL A 181 -35.07 -10.85 8.50
C VAL A 181 -34.21 -10.92 7.24
N ILE A 182 -34.80 -10.81 6.04
CA ILE A 182 -34.06 -10.89 4.77
C ILE A 182 -33.11 -9.67 4.64
N PHE A 183 -33.57 -8.49 5.07
CA PHE A 183 -32.72 -7.30 5.05
C PHE A 183 -31.65 -7.35 6.14
N GLY A 184 -31.98 -7.88 7.32
CA GLY A 184 -31.02 -8.17 8.38
C GLY A 184 -29.87 -9.05 7.91
N ASP A 185 -30.19 -10.20 7.31
CA ASP A 185 -29.20 -11.15 6.80
C ASP A 185 -28.32 -10.54 5.68
N LEU A 186 -28.91 -9.68 4.85
CA LEU A 186 -28.19 -9.01 3.77
C LEU A 186 -27.22 -7.94 4.30
N VAL A 187 -27.64 -7.16 5.31
CA VAL A 187 -26.77 -6.20 5.99
C VAL A 187 -25.65 -6.92 6.75
N GLU A 188 -25.96 -8.01 7.44
CA GLU A 188 -24.97 -8.82 8.17
C GLU A 188 -23.95 -9.43 7.20
N SER A 189 -24.40 -10.01 6.08
CA SER A 189 -23.52 -10.51 5.02
C SER A 189 -22.65 -9.39 4.42
N MET A 190 -23.23 -8.22 4.17
CA MET A 190 -22.51 -7.02 3.68
C MET A 190 -21.61 -6.38 4.73
N LEU A 191 -21.74 -6.68 6.02
CA LEU A 191 -20.78 -6.27 7.05
C LEU A 191 -19.78 -7.37 7.37
N SER A 192 -20.06 -8.64 7.07
CA SER A 192 -19.21 -9.78 7.41
C SER A 192 -17.79 -9.73 6.81
N TRP A 193 -17.61 -9.04 5.68
CA TRP A 193 -16.28 -8.79 5.07
C TRP A 193 -15.50 -7.69 5.80
N ILE A 194 -16.20 -6.83 6.55
CA ILE A 194 -15.68 -5.81 7.45
C ILE A 194 -15.85 -6.38 8.87
N GLN A 195 -15.04 -7.38 9.25
CA GLN A 195 -14.97 -7.90 10.62
C GLN A 195 -14.38 -6.81 11.54
N VAL A 196 -15.19 -5.81 11.83
CA VAL A 196 -14.89 -4.71 12.74
C VAL A 196 -15.64 -5.03 14.02
N ASP A 197 -15.01 -5.82 14.88
CA ASP A 197 -15.54 -6.14 16.22
C ASP A 197 -15.63 -4.88 17.09
N SER A 198 -14.83 -3.85 16.80
CA SER A 198 -14.86 -2.56 17.48
C SER A 198 -14.47 -1.39 16.57
N PHE A 199 -14.99 -0.18 16.85
CA PHE A 199 -14.56 1.05 16.15
C PHE A 199 -13.03 1.28 16.24
N THR A 200 -12.40 0.76 17.27
CA THR A 200 -10.94 0.74 17.45
C THR A 200 -10.25 -0.15 16.42
N ASP A 201 -10.82 -1.32 16.12
CA ASP A 201 -10.29 -2.23 15.10
C ASP A 201 -10.39 -1.61 13.70
N PHE A 202 -11.49 -0.92 13.39
CA PHE A 202 -11.63 -0.20 12.11
C PHE A 202 -10.56 0.88 11.91
N ILE A 203 -10.30 1.68 12.96
CA ILE A 203 -9.22 2.67 12.93
C ILE A 203 -7.87 1.97 12.77
N GLY A 204 -7.69 0.81 13.42
CA GLY A 204 -6.52 -0.05 13.26
C GLY A 204 -6.32 -0.53 11.82
N GLN A 205 -7.37 -1.03 11.16
CA GLN A 205 -7.35 -1.47 9.76
C GLN A 205 -6.99 -0.32 8.82
N ILE A 206 -7.64 0.83 8.97
CA ILE A 206 -7.33 2.01 8.12
C ILE A 206 -5.88 2.46 8.33
N ALA A 207 -5.40 2.49 9.58
CA ALA A 207 -4.01 2.83 9.86
C ALA A 207 -3.05 1.80 9.25
N PHE A 208 -3.38 0.50 9.32
CA PHE A 208 -2.59 -0.57 8.74
C PHE A 208 -2.52 -0.46 7.21
N VAL A 209 -3.66 -0.30 6.54
CA VAL A 209 -3.73 -0.05 5.08
C VAL A 209 -2.89 1.16 4.69
N LEU A 210 -2.99 2.27 5.43
CA LEU A 210 -2.23 3.50 5.13
C LEU A 210 -0.72 3.36 5.37
N ILE A 211 -0.28 2.46 6.25
CA ILE A 211 1.14 2.19 6.47
C ILE A 211 1.72 1.34 5.33
N PHE A 212 0.91 0.45 4.76
CA PHE A 212 1.34 -0.46 3.68
C PHE A 212 1.08 0.07 2.26
N ALA A 213 0.25 1.10 2.12
CA ALA A 213 -0.05 1.79 0.85
C ALA A 213 0.97 2.87 0.50
#